data_AF-D0NCB9-F1
#
_entry.id   AF-D0NCB9-F1
#
_cell.length_a   1.000
_cell.length_b   1.000
_cell.length_c   1.000
_cell.angle_alpha   90.00
_cell.angle_beta   90.00
_cell.angle_gamma   90.00
#
_symmetry.space_group_name_H-M   'P 1'
#
loop_
_entity.id
_entity.type
_entity.pdbx_description
1 polymer ?
#
loop_
_entity_poly.entity_id
_entity_poly.type
_entity_poly.pdbx_seq_one_letter_code
_entity_poly.pdbx_strand_id
1 'polypeptide(L)'
;MDEGEFLRLLERYPVVRKKTHCRVQWNDMYDDEPATHPTSSGIFTPSGQESVIQPSDSVEDALEKFLSPYFSSNEAAKIQQQLEKAQRDFLSSLCLEDVNDLCAQFVTTK
;
A
#
# COMPACT_ATOMS: atom_id res chain seq x y z
N MET A 1 1.97 -20.71 6.82
CA MET A 1 0.81 -20.38 5.97
C MET A 1 0.56 -21.59 5.10
N ASP A 2 -0.62 -22.17 5.20
CA ASP A 2 -1.02 -23.24 4.30
C ASP A 2 -1.55 -22.67 2.98
N GLU A 3 -1.61 -23.51 1.94
CA GLU A 3 -2.01 -23.08 0.59
C GLU A 3 -3.49 -22.64 0.54
N GLY A 4 -4.32 -23.17 1.44
CA GLY A 4 -5.74 -22.82 1.56
C GLY A 4 -5.96 -21.43 2.18
N GLU A 5 -5.18 -21.08 3.19
CA GLU A 5 -5.14 -19.76 3.82
C GLU A 5 -4.68 -18.70 2.83
N PHE A 6 -3.67 -19.02 2.01
CA PHE A 6 -3.19 -18.11 0.97
C PHE A 6 -4.26 -17.83 -0.10
N LEU A 7 -4.96 -18.87 -0.58
CA LEU A 7 -6.05 -18.72 -1.55
C LEU A 7 -7.23 -17.90 -1.01
N ARG A 8 -7.63 -18.16 0.25
CA ARG A 8 -8.67 -17.37 0.93
C ARG A 8 -8.28 -15.90 1.10
N LEU A 9 -7.00 -15.62 1.33
CA LEU A 9 -6.52 -14.26 1.42
C LEU A 9 -6.60 -13.54 0.07
N LEU A 10 -6.26 -14.23 -1.03
CA LEU A 10 -6.39 -13.69 -2.39
C LEU A 10 -7.85 -13.39 -2.79
N GLU A 11 -8.82 -14.16 -2.31
CA GLU A 11 -10.25 -13.90 -2.55
C GLU A 11 -10.71 -12.54 -1.97
N ARG A 12 -10.04 -12.04 -0.93
CA ARG A 12 -10.31 -10.70 -0.35
C ARG A 12 -9.79 -9.55 -1.21
N TYR A 13 -8.91 -9.83 -2.17
CA TYR A 13 -8.24 -8.83 -3.01
C TYR A 13 -8.54 -9.10 -4.50
N PRO A 14 -9.78 -8.89 -4.96
CA PRO A 14 -10.15 -9.15 -6.34
C PRO A 14 -9.26 -8.37 -7.30
N VAL A 15 -8.56 -9.10 -8.17
CA VAL A 15 -7.69 -8.51 -9.19
C VAL A 15 -8.51 -8.24 -10.44
N VAL A 16 -8.81 -6.97 -10.69
CA VAL A 16 -9.44 -6.53 -11.94
C VAL A 16 -8.37 -6.40 -13.01
N ARG A 17 -8.45 -7.26 -14.03
CA ARG A 17 -7.55 -7.20 -15.19
C ARG A 17 -8.16 -6.33 -16.28
N LYS A 18 -7.52 -5.20 -16.58
CA LYS A 18 -7.76 -4.43 -17.80
C LYS A 18 -6.70 -4.79 -18.84
N LYS A 19 -6.99 -4.49 -20.11
CA LYS A 19 -6.16 -4.86 -21.27
C LYS A 19 -4.70 -4.40 -21.17
N THR A 20 -4.44 -3.35 -20.38
CA THR A 20 -3.12 -2.72 -20.23
C THR A 20 -2.53 -2.82 -18.82
N HIS A 21 -3.29 -3.21 -17.80
CA HIS A 21 -2.79 -3.35 -16.41
C HIS A 21 -3.75 -4.15 -15.52
N CYS A 22 -3.25 -4.62 -14.38
CA CYS A 22 -4.05 -5.24 -13.32
C CYS A 22 -4.19 -4.27 -12.14
N ARG A 23 -5.38 -4.10 -11.58
CA ARG A 23 -5.63 -3.33 -10.36
C ARG A 23 -6.26 -4.24 -9.31
N VAL A 24 -5.76 -4.19 -8.08
CA VAL A 24 -6.43 -4.81 -6.93
C VAL A 24 -7.57 -3.88 -6.54
N GLN A 25 -8.80 -4.38 -6.64
CA GLN A 25 -9.98 -3.68 -6.13
C GLN A 25 -10.13 -4.05 -4.65
N TRP A 26 -10.35 -3.06 -3.79
CA TRP A 26 -10.70 -3.32 -2.39
C TRP A 26 -12.12 -3.90 -2.35
N ASN A 27 -12.32 -4.98 -1.59
CA ASN A 27 -13.59 -5.66 -1.52
C ASN A 27 -14.38 -5.15 -0.31
N ASP A 28 -15.28 -4.20 -0.55
CA ASP A 28 -16.10 -3.52 0.48
C ASP A 28 -17.04 -4.49 1.23
N MET A 29 -17.22 -5.72 0.74
CA MET A 29 -18.03 -6.77 1.40
C MET A 29 -17.49 -7.20 2.78
N TYR A 30 -16.27 -6.82 3.15
CA TYR A 30 -15.66 -7.19 4.43
C TYR A 30 -15.65 -6.06 5.48
N ASP A 31 -16.24 -4.91 5.19
CA ASP A 31 -16.33 -3.78 6.14
C ASP A 31 -17.45 -3.95 7.21
N ASP A 32 -18.38 -4.89 7.02
CA ASP A 32 -19.52 -5.13 7.92
C ASP A 32 -19.21 -6.08 9.09
N GLU A 33 -17.98 -6.59 9.23
CA GLU A 33 -17.60 -7.27 10.48
C GLU A 33 -17.40 -6.22 11.59
N PRO A 34 -18.05 -6.36 12.75
CA PRO A 34 -17.91 -5.39 13.82
C PRO A 34 -16.43 -5.29 14.18
N ALA A 35 -15.88 -4.09 14.02
CA ALA A 35 -14.51 -3.72 14.31
C ALA A 35 -14.13 -4.09 15.76
N THR A 36 -13.81 -5.36 15.97
CA THR A 36 -12.94 -5.77 17.05
C THR A 36 -11.59 -5.21 16.67
N HIS A 37 -11.13 -4.25 17.48
CA HIS A 37 -9.80 -3.63 17.49
C HIS A 37 -8.80 -4.35 16.58
N PRO A 38 -8.11 -3.65 15.65
CA PRO A 38 -7.15 -4.27 14.77
C PRO A 38 -6.01 -4.85 15.63
N THR A 39 -6.17 -6.11 15.99
CA THR A 39 -5.13 -6.92 16.59
C THR A 39 -4.27 -7.29 15.41
N SER A 40 -3.28 -6.44 15.14
CA SER A 40 -2.12 -6.71 14.29
C SER A 40 -2.44 -7.51 13.04
N SER A 41 -2.73 -6.81 11.94
CA SER A 41 -2.80 -7.39 10.60
C SER A 41 -1.47 -8.04 10.23
N GLY A 42 -1.23 -9.29 10.63
CA GLY A 42 -0.33 -10.30 10.03
C GLY A 42 1.11 -9.92 9.68
N ILE A 43 1.55 -8.71 9.98
CA ILE A 43 2.92 -8.26 9.82
C ILE A 43 3.57 -8.61 11.15
N PHE A 44 4.48 -9.59 11.11
CA PHE A 44 5.39 -9.84 12.21
C PHE A 44 6.24 -8.57 12.37
N THR A 45 5.73 -7.59 13.10
CA THR A 45 6.56 -6.54 13.68
C THR A 45 7.36 -7.25 14.78
N PRO A 46 8.70 -7.34 14.67
CA PRO A 46 9.48 -7.79 15.81
C PRO A 46 9.14 -6.85 16.97
N SER A 47 8.61 -7.42 18.04
CA SER A 47 8.25 -6.71 19.27
C SER A 47 9.50 -5.99 19.78
N GLY A 48 9.60 -4.67 19.51
CA GLY A 48 10.75 -3.87 19.90
C GLY A 48 11.06 -2.62 19.07
N GLN A 49 10.49 -2.45 17.87
CA GLN A 49 10.66 -1.22 17.07
C GLN A 49 9.31 -0.69 16.58
N GLU A 50 8.61 0.03 17.46
CA GLU A 50 7.63 0.99 17.00
C GLU A 50 8.38 2.14 16.32
N SER A 51 8.57 2.02 15.01
CA SER A 51 8.96 3.16 14.19
C SER A 51 7.81 4.16 14.25
N VAL A 52 7.91 5.11 15.18
CA VAL A 52 6.88 6.14 15.38
C VAL A 52 6.96 7.13 14.21
N ILE A 53 6.20 6.84 13.17
CA ILE A 53 5.95 7.75 12.06
C ILE A 53 5.02 8.86 12.56
N GLN A 54 5.46 10.10 12.43
CA GLN A 54 4.73 11.28 12.87
C GLN A 54 4.10 11.99 11.67
N PRO A 55 2.96 12.68 11.84
CA PRO A 55 2.36 13.48 10.76
C PRO A 55 3.25 14.60 10.23
N SER A 56 4.25 15.02 11.01
CA SER A 56 5.24 16.03 10.64
C SER A 56 6.44 15.48 9.86
N ASP A 57 6.56 14.15 9.74
CA ASP A 57 7.67 13.54 9.01
C ASP A 57 7.55 13.85 7.51
N SER A 58 8.70 14.07 6.87
CA SER A 58 8.75 14.05 5.41
C SER A 58 8.42 12.63 4.91
N VAL A 59 8.07 12.51 3.62
CA VAL A 59 7.79 11.21 3.01
C VAL A 59 9.03 10.32 3.08
N GLU A 60 10.22 10.90 2.89
CA GLU A 60 11.51 10.24 2.97
C GLU A 60 11.78 9.73 4.39
N ASP A 61 11.59 10.58 5.41
CA ASP A 61 11.80 10.20 6.81
C ASP A 61 10.80 9.13 7.27
N ALA A 62 9.54 9.25 6.87
CA ALA A 62 8.51 8.27 7.17
C ALA A 62 8.81 6.91 6.52
N LEU A 63 9.32 6.93 5.28
CA LEU A 63 9.70 5.72 4.56
C LEU A 63 10.93 5.05 5.20
N GLU A 64 11.95 5.80 5.58
CA GLU A 64 13.12 5.26 6.27
C GLU A 64 12.72 4.62 7.61
N LYS A 65 11.91 5.32 8.41
CA LYS A 65 11.34 4.78 9.65
C LYS A 65 10.57 3.50 9.39
N PHE A 66 9.73 3.46 8.36
CA PHE A 66 8.95 2.28 7.99
C PHE A 66 9.83 1.08 7.57
N LEU A 67 10.91 1.32 6.81
CA LEU A 67 11.75 0.24 6.26
C LEU A 67 12.78 -0.29 7.28
N SER A 68 13.22 0.55 8.22
CA SER A 68 14.29 0.22 9.17
C SER A 68 14.11 -1.06 10.00
N PRO A 69 12.88 -1.51 10.39
CA PRO A 69 12.71 -2.76 11.13
C PRO A 69 12.83 -4.02 10.26
N TYR A 70 12.74 -3.87 8.93
CA TYR A 70 12.63 -5.01 7.99
C TYR A 70 13.85 -5.17 7.11
N PHE A 71 14.59 -4.10 6.85
CA PHE A 71 15.67 -4.06 5.87
C PHE A 71 16.94 -3.47 6.47
N SER A 72 18.09 -3.92 6.00
CA SER A 72 19.33 -3.21 6.26
C SER A 72 19.29 -1.81 5.63
N SER A 73 20.06 -0.87 6.17
CA SER A 73 20.16 0.50 5.63
C SER A 73 20.50 0.53 4.12
N ASN A 74 21.33 -0.42 3.64
CA ASN A 74 21.67 -0.54 2.22
C ASN A 74 20.46 -0.98 1.37
N GLU A 75 19.69 -1.96 1.85
CA GLU A 75 18.48 -2.42 1.17
C GLU A 75 17.39 -1.35 1.18
N ALA A 76 17.19 -0.67 2.32
CA ALA A 76 16.26 0.44 2.44
C ALA A 76 16.60 1.58 1.45
N ALA A 77 17.87 1.96 1.33
CA ALA A 77 18.31 2.96 0.37
C ALA A 77 18.04 2.55 -1.09
N LYS A 78 18.23 1.27 -1.43
CA LYS A 78 17.88 0.75 -2.77
C LYS A 78 16.37 0.79 -3.03
N ILE A 79 15.56 0.43 -2.03
CA ILE A 79 14.10 0.48 -2.12
C ILE A 79 13.65 1.93 -2.35
N GLN A 80 14.17 2.87 -1.57
CA GLN A 80 13.87 4.30 -1.74
C GLN A 80 14.24 4.80 -3.15
N GLN A 81 15.42 4.44 -3.66
CA GLN A 81 15.84 4.82 -5.01
C GLN A 81 14.89 4.27 -6.09
N GLN A 82 14.44 3.01 -5.96
CA GLN A 82 13.48 2.43 -6.91
C GLN A 82 12.10 3.06 -6.80
N LEU A 83 11.66 3.40 -5.58
CA LEU A 83 10.40 4.10 -5.35
C LEU A 83 10.39 5.47 -6.03
N GLU A 84 11.43 6.28 -5.81
CA GLU A 84 11.55 7.60 -6.44
C GLU A 84 11.57 7.50 -7.97
N LYS A 85 12.26 6.48 -8.51
CA LYS A 85 12.26 6.22 -9.95
C LYS A 85 10.85 5.89 -10.44
N ALA A 86 10.17 4.94 -9.79
CA ALA A 86 8.82 4.55 -10.15
C ALA A 86 7.82 5.71 -10.05
N GLN A 87 7.97 6.57 -9.03
CA GLN A 87 7.16 7.77 -8.86
C GLN A 87 7.40 8.78 -10.00
N ARG A 88 8.66 9.05 -10.36
CA ARG A 88 8.98 9.93 -11.50
C ARG A 88 8.44 9.36 -12.81
N ASP A 89 8.63 8.08 -13.04
CA ASP A 89 8.15 7.40 -14.25
C ASP A 89 6.61 7.49 -14.32
N PHE A 90 5.92 7.21 -13.21
CA PHE A 90 4.47 7.35 -13.09
C PHE A 90 4.02 8.78 -13.40
N LEU A 91 4.56 9.79 -12.70
CA LEU A 91 4.17 11.19 -12.90
C LEU A 91 4.45 11.69 -14.32
N SER A 92 5.54 11.24 -14.95
CA SER A 92 5.86 11.60 -16.33
C SER A 92 4.92 10.96 -17.36
N SER A 93 4.28 9.86 -17.00
CA SER A 93 3.33 9.14 -17.85
C SER A 93 1.89 9.63 -17.74
N LEU A 94 1.57 10.43 -16.69
CA LEU A 94 0.22 10.94 -16.48
C LEU A 94 -0.19 11.93 -17.57
N CYS A 95 -1.39 11.73 -18.10
CA CYS A 95 -2.07 12.70 -18.96
C CYS A 95 -3.27 13.35 -18.24
N LEU A 96 -3.85 14.36 -18.89
CA LEU A 96 -5.01 15.09 -18.34
C LEU A 96 -6.23 14.18 -18.09
N GLU A 97 -6.42 13.15 -18.91
CA GLU A 97 -7.48 12.16 -18.72
C GLU A 97 -7.27 11.36 -17.43
N ASP A 98 -6.05 10.89 -17.18
CA ASP A 98 -5.70 10.16 -15.95
C ASP A 98 -5.96 10.98 -14.69
N VAL A 99 -5.62 12.28 -14.74
CA VAL A 99 -5.85 13.21 -13.61
C VAL A 99 -7.35 13.44 -13.39
N ASN A 100 -8.13 13.57 -14.47
CA ASN A 100 -9.57 13.75 -14.36
C ASN A 100 -10.26 12.49 -13.81
N ASP A 101 -9.83 11.32 -14.26
CA ASP A 101 -10.29 10.02 -13.75
C ASP A 101 -9.91 9.81 -12.27
N LEU A 102 -8.73 10.28 -11.86
CA LEU A 102 -8.32 10.28 -10.45
C LEU A 102 -9.23 11.19 -9.62
N CYS A 103 -9.47 12.42 -10.06
CA CYS A 103 -10.36 13.35 -9.36
C CYS A 103 -11.78 12.83 -9.25
N ALA A 104 -12.32 12.21 -10.31
CA ALA A 104 -13.68 11.67 -10.32
C ALA A 104 -13.92 10.61 -9.23
N GLN A 105 -12.89 9.85 -8.83
CA GLN A 105 -12.98 8.88 -7.72
C GLN A 105 -13.33 9.52 -6.37
N PHE A 106 -13.09 10.83 -6.21
CA PHE A 106 -13.36 11.54 -4.96
C PHE A 106 -14.63 12.40 -5.01
N VAL A 107 -15.35 12.46 -6.15
CA VAL A 107 -16.51 13.34 -6.33
C VAL A 107 -17.85 12.66 -5.97
N THR A 108 -17.89 11.34 -5.80
CA THR A 108 -19.12 10.62 -5.41
C THR A 108 -18.96 9.82 -4.13
N THR A 109 -19.14 10.50 -3.00
CA THR A 109 -19.71 9.93 -1.77
C THR A 109 -20.62 10.99 -1.16
N LYS A 110 -21.91 10.93 -1.53
CA LYS A 110 -23.02 11.60 -0.84
C LYS A 110 -24.15 10.60 -0.68
#